data_AF-X1SJW1-F1
#
_entry.id   AF-X1SJW1-F1
#
_cell.length_a   1.000
_cell.length_b   1.000
_cell.length_c   1.000
_cell.angle_alpha   90.00
_cell.angle_beta   90.00
_cell.angle_gamma   90.00
#
_symmetry.space_group_name_H-M   'P 1'
#
loop_
_entity.id
_entity.type
_entity.pdbx_description
1 polymer ?
#
loop_
_entity_poly.entity_id
_entity_poly.type
_entity_poly.pdbx_seq_one_letter_code
_entity_poly.pdbx_strand_id
1 'polypeptide(L)'
;MTENQTDKEQPATQYDYSFDYIQKKLEGKKDSFGMLMKEIVRAGICTECGTCAAVCPVLEWDAIVGQPKLIGKCTGCGICYNQCPRTITDPIQLMGEFKTGYVANTDIPEVIGGQDGGTVTSLLIYLFEEHLIDAAIVAM
;
A
#
# COMPACT_ATOMS: atom_id res chain seq x y z
N MET A 1 -4.32 -44.50 -31.56
CA MET A 1 -4.27 -44.58 -30.08
C MET A 1 -2.80 -44.46 -29.73
N THR A 2 -2.27 -43.39 -29.17
CA THR A 2 -2.80 -42.45 -28.17
C THR A 2 -2.03 -41.14 -28.36
N GLU A 3 -2.73 -40.08 -28.77
CA GLU A 3 -3.02 -38.91 -27.92
C GLU A 3 -1.81 -37.99 -27.77
N ASN A 4 -1.70 -37.04 -28.71
CA ASN A 4 -1.03 -35.76 -28.46
C ASN A 4 -1.70 -35.15 -27.24
N GLN A 5 -1.01 -35.14 -26.11
CA GLN A 5 -1.38 -34.29 -24.98
C GLN A 5 -1.11 -32.86 -25.41
N THR A 6 -2.11 -32.23 -26.01
CA THR A 6 -2.19 -30.78 -26.11
C THR A 6 -2.22 -30.29 -24.66
N ASP A 7 -1.13 -29.67 -24.20
CA ASP A 7 -1.09 -28.93 -22.96
C ASP A 7 -2.30 -28.00 -22.96
N LYS A 8 -3.32 -28.37 -22.18
CA LYS A 8 -4.48 -27.51 -21.97
C LYS A 8 -3.98 -26.39 -21.06
N GLU A 9 -3.57 -25.28 -21.65
CA GLU A 9 -3.45 -24.01 -20.94
C GLU A 9 -4.77 -23.79 -20.20
N GLN A 10 -4.77 -24.02 -18.89
CA GLN A 10 -5.87 -23.61 -18.03
C GLN A 10 -5.92 -22.09 -18.09
N PRO A 11 -7.09 -21.49 -18.32
CA PRO A 11 -7.20 -20.04 -18.37
C PRO A 11 -6.81 -19.50 -16.99
N ALA A 12 -5.69 -18.77 -16.94
CA ALA A 12 -5.16 -18.17 -15.71
C ALA A 12 -6.27 -17.38 -15.02
N THR A 13 -6.57 -17.74 -13.78
CA THR A 13 -7.54 -17.00 -12.97
C THR A 13 -6.95 -15.64 -12.59
N GLN A 14 -7.80 -14.64 -12.34
CA GLN A 14 -7.34 -13.28 -11.94
C GLN A 14 -6.41 -13.27 -10.71
N TYR A 15 -6.42 -14.36 -9.92
CA TYR A 15 -5.63 -14.55 -8.70
C TYR A 15 -4.38 -15.41 -8.89
N ASP A 16 -4.22 -16.10 -10.03
CA ASP A 16 -3.03 -16.93 -10.30
C ASP A 16 -1.78 -16.03 -10.37
N TYR A 17 -1.93 -14.83 -10.94
CA TYR A 17 -0.88 -13.81 -10.98
C TYR A 17 -0.49 -13.29 -9.58
N SER A 18 -1.41 -13.26 -8.62
CA SER A 18 -1.14 -12.76 -7.26
C SER A 18 -0.17 -13.67 -6.53
N PHE A 19 -0.41 -14.99 -6.59
CA PHE A 19 0.44 -15.98 -5.93
C PHE A 19 1.76 -16.18 -6.65
N ASP A 20 1.78 -16.23 -7.99
CA ASP A 20 3.01 -16.34 -8.77
C ASP A 20 3.93 -15.11 -8.58
N TYR A 21 3.35 -13.92 -8.49
CA TYR A 21 4.09 -12.70 -8.21
C TYR A 21 4.69 -12.72 -6.80
N ILE A 22 3.90 -13.08 -5.78
CA ILE A 22 4.39 -13.22 -4.40
C ILE A 22 5.49 -14.29 -4.33
N GLN A 23 5.29 -15.44 -4.97
CA GLN A 23 6.27 -16.52 -5.00
C GLN A 23 7.57 -16.08 -5.68
N LYS A 24 7.52 -15.47 -6.86
CA LYS A 24 8.72 -14.91 -7.53
C LYS A 24 9.42 -13.83 -6.70
N LYS A 25 8.66 -12.99 -5.99
CA LYS A 25 9.21 -11.97 -5.09
C LYS A 25 9.97 -12.61 -3.93
N LEU A 26 9.43 -13.69 -3.37
CA LEU A 26 10.03 -14.44 -2.26
C LEU A 26 11.25 -15.28 -2.68
N GLU A 27 11.34 -15.73 -3.94
CA GLU A 27 12.33 -16.73 -4.39
C GLU A 27 13.74 -16.22 -4.70
N GLY A 28 14.04 -14.91 -4.70
CA GLY A 28 15.32 -14.48 -5.30
C GLY A 28 15.99 -13.18 -4.87
N LYS A 29 15.42 -12.35 -4.00
CA LYS A 29 16.07 -11.08 -3.63
C LYS A 29 16.05 -10.84 -2.12
N LYS A 30 17.17 -10.30 -1.61
CA LYS A 30 17.21 -9.73 -0.26
C LYS A 30 16.46 -8.40 -0.28
N ASP A 31 15.16 -8.47 -0.06
CA ASP A 31 14.35 -7.30 0.27
C ASP A 31 15.00 -6.57 1.46
N SER A 32 15.15 -5.26 1.36
CA SER A 32 15.86 -4.49 2.37
C SER A 32 15.42 -3.04 2.40
N PHE A 33 15.81 -2.34 3.45
CA PHE A 33 15.66 -0.88 3.50
C PHE A 33 16.30 -0.19 2.28
N GLY A 34 17.43 -0.72 1.78
CA GLY A 34 18.07 -0.19 0.57
C GLY A 34 17.20 -0.30 -0.67
N MET A 35 16.46 -1.40 -0.82
CA MET A 35 15.49 -1.56 -1.91
C MET A 35 14.30 -0.64 -1.75
N LEU A 36 13.74 -0.49 -0.54
CA LEU A 36 12.68 0.48 -0.24
C LEU A 36 13.09 1.89 -0.65
N MET A 37 14.29 2.32 -0.25
CA MET A 37 14.77 3.65 -0.60
C MET A 37 14.99 3.80 -2.10
N LYS A 38 15.52 2.79 -2.79
CA LYS A 38 15.83 2.87 -4.21
C LYS A 38 14.57 2.85 -5.09
N GLU A 39 13.68 1.90 -4.85
CA GLU A 39 12.58 1.58 -5.78
C GLU A 39 11.28 2.31 -5.45
N ILE A 40 11.10 2.75 -4.21
CA ILE A 40 9.86 3.42 -3.78
C ILE A 40 10.13 4.89 -3.46
N VAL A 41 10.99 5.16 -2.48
CA VAL A 41 11.18 6.54 -1.96
C VAL A 41 11.86 7.43 -2.98
N ARG A 42 13.05 7.04 -3.48
CA ARG A 42 13.81 7.83 -4.46
C ARG A 42 13.21 7.78 -5.87
N ALA A 43 12.36 6.81 -6.14
CA ALA A 43 11.58 6.77 -7.37
C ALA A 43 10.40 7.76 -7.36
N GLY A 44 10.09 8.39 -6.22
CA GLY A 44 9.04 9.40 -6.11
C GLY A 44 7.62 8.82 -6.07
N ILE A 45 7.48 7.52 -5.82
CA ILE A 45 6.17 6.85 -5.74
C ILE A 45 5.70 6.57 -4.30
N CYS A 46 6.54 6.90 -3.31
CA CYS A 46 6.15 6.84 -1.90
C CYS A 46 4.99 7.80 -1.62
N THR A 47 3.99 7.33 -0.90
CA THR A 47 2.81 8.11 -0.49
C THR A 47 2.87 8.52 0.98
N GLU A 48 4.05 8.45 1.59
CA GLU A 48 4.28 8.94 2.96
C GLU A 48 3.44 8.28 4.08
N CYS A 49 2.81 7.12 3.81
CA CYS A 49 1.95 6.39 4.76
C CYS A 49 2.61 5.84 6.04
N GLY A 50 3.94 5.96 6.18
CA GLY A 50 4.64 5.55 7.41
C GLY A 50 4.69 4.05 7.75
N THR A 51 4.01 3.16 7.02
CA THR A 51 3.93 1.70 7.33
C THR A 51 5.30 1.08 7.54
N CYS A 52 6.30 1.47 6.75
CA CYS A 52 7.67 0.96 6.86
C CYS A 52 8.32 1.25 8.23
N ALA A 53 8.08 2.43 8.80
CA ALA A 53 8.56 2.82 10.13
C ALA A 53 7.74 2.14 11.24
N ALA A 54 6.43 1.94 11.03
CA ALA A 54 5.57 1.26 12.01
C ALA A 54 5.96 -0.21 12.23
N VAL A 55 6.36 -0.92 11.17
CA VAL A 55 6.64 -2.37 11.24
C VAL A 55 8.10 -2.73 11.51
N CYS A 56 9.03 -1.79 11.32
CA CYS A 56 10.47 -2.07 11.39
C CYS A 56 11.08 -1.44 12.64
N PRO A 57 11.63 -2.23 13.59
CA PRO A 57 12.10 -1.72 14.88
C PRO A 57 13.36 -0.84 14.82
N VAL A 58 13.96 -0.71 13.63
CA VAL A 58 15.16 0.10 13.40
C VAL A 58 14.90 1.26 12.44
N LEU A 59 13.63 1.56 12.15
CA LEU A 59 13.20 2.70 11.35
C LEU A 59 12.34 3.65 12.19
N GLU A 60 12.54 4.95 11.98
CA GLU A 60 11.65 6.02 12.44
C GLU A 60 11.17 6.82 11.24
N TRP A 61 10.02 7.50 11.39
CA TRP A 61 9.52 8.42 10.38
C TRP A 61 10.09 9.83 10.60
N ASP A 62 10.76 10.39 9.59
CA ASP A 62 11.19 11.79 9.59
C ASP A 62 10.09 12.64 8.95
N ALA A 63 9.30 13.32 9.78
CA ALA A 63 8.17 14.14 9.34
C ALA A 63 8.61 15.42 8.59
N ILE A 64 9.86 15.85 8.72
CA ILE A 64 10.37 17.06 8.02
C ILE A 64 10.77 16.68 6.59
N VAL A 65 11.41 15.53 6.44
CA VAL A 65 11.87 15.03 5.13
C VAL A 65 10.78 14.23 4.40
N GLY A 66 9.77 13.74 5.13
CA GLY A 66 8.70 12.89 4.58
C GLY A 66 9.20 11.48 4.24
N GLN A 67 10.16 10.94 5.00
CA GLN A 67 10.85 9.69 4.63
C GLN A 67 11.24 8.84 5.86
N PRO A 68 11.35 7.51 5.71
CA PRO A 68 11.85 6.66 6.78
C PRO A 68 13.36 6.81 6.97
N LYS A 69 13.80 6.85 8.22
CA LYS A 69 15.21 7.00 8.63
C LYS A 69 15.65 5.80 9.48
N LEU A 70 16.85 5.30 9.22
CA LEU A 70 17.47 4.27 10.06
C LEU A 70 17.94 4.87 11.39
N ILE A 71 17.50 4.26 12.49
CA ILE A 71 17.99 4.53 13.85
C ILE A 71 18.87 3.41 14.41
N GLY A 72 18.92 2.27 13.70
CA GLY A 72 19.68 1.11 14.09
C GLY A 72 20.28 0.36 12.90
N LYS A 73 20.85 -0.81 13.18
CA LYS A 73 21.48 -1.65 12.15
C LYS A 73 20.43 -2.42 11.37
N CYS A 74 20.27 -2.10 10.09
CA CYS A 74 19.44 -2.88 9.17
C CYS A 74 20.06 -4.29 8.96
N THR A 75 19.24 -5.32 9.12
CA THR A 75 19.62 -6.72 8.89
C THR A 75 19.31 -7.22 7.47
N GLY A 76 18.59 -6.43 6.68
CA GLY A 76 18.10 -6.84 5.36
C GLY A 76 16.97 -7.88 5.43
N CYS A 77 16.09 -7.79 6.42
CA CYS A 77 14.93 -8.70 6.56
C CYS A 77 13.77 -8.39 5.60
N GLY A 78 13.76 -7.21 4.99
CA GLY A 78 12.76 -6.84 3.97
C GLY A 78 11.39 -6.41 4.46
N ILE A 79 11.07 -6.50 5.75
CA ILE A 79 9.72 -6.20 6.27
C ILE A 79 9.20 -4.81 5.84
N CYS A 80 10.06 -3.79 5.87
CA CYS A 80 9.71 -2.44 5.47
C CYS A 80 9.42 -2.28 3.97
N TYR A 81 10.06 -3.11 3.13
CA TYR A 81 9.84 -3.14 1.69
C TYR A 81 8.58 -3.94 1.38
N ASN A 82 8.43 -5.12 1.97
CA ASN A 82 7.34 -6.03 1.66
C ASN A 82 5.96 -5.57 2.13
N GLN A 83 5.89 -4.77 3.20
CA GLN A 83 4.64 -4.16 3.64
C GLN A 83 4.29 -2.87 2.88
N CYS A 84 5.18 -2.37 2.01
CA CYS A 84 4.87 -1.18 1.25
C CYS A 84 3.86 -1.53 0.14
N PRO A 85 2.67 -0.90 0.12
CA PRO A 85 1.64 -1.18 -0.89
C PRO A 85 2.13 -0.86 -2.31
N ARG A 86 3.10 0.05 -2.44
CA ARG A 86 3.71 0.43 -3.71
C ARG A 86 4.71 -0.58 -4.27
N THR A 87 5.02 -1.65 -3.54
CA THR A 87 5.82 -2.74 -4.13
C THR A 87 5.01 -3.59 -5.10
N ILE A 88 3.69 -3.67 -4.94
CA ILE A 88 2.79 -4.23 -5.94
C ILE A 88 2.47 -3.10 -6.93
N THR A 89 3.02 -3.19 -8.14
CA THR A 89 2.90 -2.11 -9.14
C THR A 89 1.73 -2.31 -10.12
N ASP A 90 1.04 -3.45 -10.06
CA ASP A 90 -0.14 -3.70 -10.89
C ASP A 90 -1.40 -3.09 -10.23
N PRO A 91 -2.06 -2.09 -10.85
CA PRO A 91 -3.22 -1.41 -10.25
C PRO A 91 -4.42 -2.32 -10.00
N ILE A 92 -4.62 -3.35 -10.83
CA ILE A 92 -5.73 -4.31 -10.67
C ILE A 92 -5.45 -5.18 -9.44
N GLN A 93 -4.21 -5.59 -9.24
CA GLN A 93 -3.81 -6.34 -8.04
C GLN A 93 -3.79 -5.48 -6.77
N LEU A 94 -3.59 -4.16 -6.90
CA LEU A 94 -3.55 -3.24 -5.77
C LEU A 94 -4.95 -2.76 -5.34
N MET A 95 -5.82 -2.39 -6.27
CA MET A 95 -7.15 -1.81 -5.99
C MET A 95 -8.31 -2.79 -6.20
N GLY A 96 -8.08 -3.91 -6.90
CA GLY A 96 -9.14 -4.81 -7.34
C GLY A 96 -9.97 -4.23 -8.48
N GLU A 97 -11.08 -4.89 -8.79
CA GLU A 97 -12.06 -4.39 -9.76
C GLU A 97 -12.93 -3.30 -9.13
N PHE A 98 -13.05 -2.15 -9.81
CA PHE A 98 -13.92 -1.05 -9.39
C PHE A 98 -14.74 -0.52 -10.56
N LYS A 99 -15.95 -0.03 -10.27
CA LYS A 99 -16.84 0.52 -11.30
C LYS A 99 -16.42 1.92 -11.76
N THR A 100 -15.95 2.74 -10.81
CA THR A 100 -15.48 4.11 -11.07
C THR A 100 -14.65 4.61 -9.88
N GLY A 101 -13.73 5.55 -10.12
CA GLY A 101 -12.88 6.15 -9.10
C GLY A 101 -13.10 7.66 -9.04
N TYR A 102 -13.09 8.21 -7.83
CA TYR A 102 -13.26 9.65 -7.59
C TYR A 102 -12.04 10.20 -6.87
N VAL A 103 -11.63 11.40 -7.24
CA VAL A 103 -10.65 12.19 -6.48
C VAL A 103 -11.43 13.29 -5.77
N ALA A 104 -11.28 13.38 -4.47
CA ALA A 104 -11.94 14.37 -3.63
C ALA A 104 -10.92 14.98 -2.67
N ASN A 105 -11.15 16.25 -2.32
CA ASN A 105 -10.44 16.94 -1.26
C ASN A 105 -11.47 17.60 -0.34
N THR A 106 -11.05 17.95 0.86
CA THR A 106 -11.88 18.67 1.81
C THR A 106 -11.75 20.18 1.58
N ASP A 107 -12.86 20.89 1.71
CA ASP A 107 -12.88 22.36 1.79
C ASP A 107 -12.97 22.85 3.25
N ILE A 108 -13.00 21.93 4.23
CA ILE A 108 -13.08 22.28 5.65
C ILE A 108 -11.68 22.72 6.12
N PRO A 109 -11.49 23.99 6.52
CA PRO A 109 -10.16 24.55 6.80
C PRO A 109 -9.34 23.74 7.81
N GLU A 110 -9.98 23.19 8.83
CA GLU A 110 -9.35 22.42 9.91
C GLU A 110 -8.91 21.01 9.47
N VAL A 111 -9.44 20.51 8.36
CA VAL A 111 -9.22 19.15 7.85
C VAL A 111 -8.27 19.15 6.63
N ILE A 112 -8.07 20.31 5.99
CA ILE A 112 -7.15 20.47 4.86
C ILE A 112 -5.76 19.93 5.23
N GLY A 113 -5.18 19.15 4.33
CA GLY A 113 -3.89 18.50 4.54
C GLY A 113 -3.95 17.14 5.23
N GLY A 114 -5.14 16.65 5.60
CA GLY A 114 -5.33 15.28 6.09
C GLY A 114 -5.05 14.24 4.99
N GLN A 115 -3.85 13.66 4.99
CA GLN A 115 -3.32 12.83 3.90
C GLN A 115 -4.12 11.54 3.67
N ASP A 116 -4.48 10.86 4.76
CA ASP A 116 -5.16 9.55 4.70
C ASP A 116 -6.68 9.63 4.93
N GLY A 117 -7.18 10.79 5.35
CA GLY A 117 -8.54 10.88 5.89
C GLY A 117 -9.31 12.15 5.59
N GLY A 118 -8.76 13.15 4.88
CA GLY A 118 -9.43 14.45 4.76
C GLY A 118 -10.88 14.37 4.22
N THR A 119 -11.07 13.57 3.17
CA THR A 119 -12.41 13.29 2.61
C THR A 119 -13.28 12.48 3.57
N VAL A 120 -12.73 11.42 4.18
CA VAL A 120 -13.49 10.56 5.12
C VAL A 120 -13.92 11.35 6.35
N THR A 121 -13.03 12.15 6.92
CA THR A 121 -13.30 13.05 8.04
C THR A 121 -14.39 14.06 7.67
N SER A 122 -14.36 14.64 6.47
CA SER A 122 -15.42 15.58 6.02
C SER A 122 -16.78 14.91 5.93
N LEU A 123 -16.82 13.68 5.42
CA LEU A 123 -18.05 12.88 5.39
C LEU A 123 -18.53 12.55 6.81
N LEU A 124 -17.64 12.16 7.71
CA LEU A 124 -17.99 11.88 9.10
C LEU A 124 -18.51 13.12 9.83
N ILE A 125 -17.88 14.28 9.65
CA ILE A 125 -18.35 15.55 10.20
C ILE A 125 -19.79 15.81 9.76
N TYR A 126 -20.06 15.77 8.46
CA TYR A 126 -21.41 15.94 7.92
C TYR A 126 -22.42 14.96 8.53
N LEU A 127 -22.07 13.67 8.60
CA LEU A 127 -22.95 12.64 9.15
C LEU A 127 -23.30 12.88 10.63
N PHE A 128 -22.37 13.40 11.42
CA PHE A 128 -22.63 13.75 12.83
C PHE A 128 -23.44 15.05 12.97
N GLU A 129 -23.12 16.08 12.19
CA GLU A 129 -23.83 17.38 12.21
C GLU A 129 -25.30 17.25 11.79
N GLU A 130 -25.58 16.40 10.80
CA GLU A 130 -26.95 16.11 10.34
C GLU A 130 -27.64 15.01 11.16
N HIS A 131 -26.99 14.52 12.22
CA HIS A 131 -27.52 13.44 13.07
C HIS A 131 -27.92 12.18 12.30
N LEU A 132 -27.16 11.84 11.26
CA LEU A 132 -27.38 10.64 10.43
C LEU A 132 -26.76 9.39 11.03
N ILE A 133 -25.80 9.55 11.95
CA ILE A 133 -25.16 8.46 12.71
C ILE A 133 -25.01 8.85 14.18
N ASP A 134 -25.08 7.85 15.06
CA ASP A 134 -24.81 8.01 16.50
C ASP A 134 -23.33 7.76 16.86
N ALA A 135 -22.63 6.96 16.04
CA ALA A 135 -21.25 6.58 16.28
C ALA A 135 -20.54 6.16 14.99
N ALA A 136 -19.21 6.26 14.99
CA ALA A 136 -18.33 5.75 13.94
C ALA A 136 -17.13 5.02 14.56
N ILE A 137 -16.71 3.92 13.94
CA ILE A 137 -15.45 3.24 14.26
C ILE A 137 -14.47 3.56 13.14
N VAL A 138 -13.33 4.15 13.49
CA VAL A 138 -12.28 4.54 12.54
C VAL A 138 -11.02 3.75 12.86
N ALA A 139 -10.42 3.15 11.84
CA ALA A 139 -9.16 2.43 11.92
C ALA A 139 -8.19 2.99 10.87
N MET A 140 -6.90 2.95 11.20
CA MET A 140 -5.78 3.29 10.32
C MET A 140 -5.01 2.03 9.95
#